data_AF-A0A1L9NX01-F1
#
_entry.id   AF-A0A1L9NX01-F1
#
_cell.length_a   1.000
_cell.length_b   1.000
_cell.length_c   1.000
_cell.angle_alpha   90.00
_cell.angle_beta   90.00
_cell.angle_gamma   90.00
#
_symmetry.space_group_name_H-M   'P 1'
#
loop_
_entity.id
_entity.type
_entity.pdbx_description
1 polymer ?
#
loop_
_entity_poly.entity_id
_entity_poly.type
_entity_poly.pdbx_seq_one_letter_code
_entity_poly.pdbx_strand_id
1 'polypeptide(L)' 'MTVFPDSVDKQTPMIGYLPGPMPWRVCEKLTALGAQITNTKADASCHVDRRLITGASPKATNAFGRLASETMLK' A
#
# COMPACT_ATOMS: atom_id res chain seq x y z
N MET A 1 2.74 -3.19 7.81
CA MET A 1 1.87 -3.32 6.61
C MET A 1 2.45 -2.53 5.45
N THR A 2 2.08 -2.88 4.23
CA THR A 2 2.43 -2.15 3.00
C THR A 2 1.20 -1.43 2.45
N VAL A 3 1.37 -0.16 2.05
CA VAL A 3 0.28 0.73 1.59
C VAL A 3 0.81 1.60 0.46
N PHE A 4 -0.04 2.03 -0.46
CA PHE A 4 0.37 2.98 -1.49
C PHE A 4 0.88 4.29 -0.85
N PRO A 5 2.09 4.79 -1.18
CA PRO A 5 2.67 5.90 -0.44
C PRO A 5 1.96 7.24 -0.71
N ASP A 6 1.67 7.98 0.35
CA ASP A 6 1.13 9.36 0.26
C ASP A 6 2.02 10.29 -0.57
N SER A 7 3.33 10.05 -0.64
CA SER A 7 4.26 10.82 -1.47
C SER A 7 3.98 10.68 -2.97
N VAL A 8 3.50 9.51 -3.40
CA VAL A 8 3.12 9.25 -4.79
C VAL A 8 1.77 9.90 -5.08
N ASP A 9 0.79 9.80 -4.17
CA ASP A 9 -0.50 10.51 -4.28
C ASP A 9 -0.36 12.04 -4.29
N LYS A 10 0.71 12.59 -3.70
CA LYS A 10 1.03 14.03 -3.79
C LYS A 10 1.46 14.42 -5.21
N GLN A 11 2.00 13.49 -6.00
CA GLN A 11 2.59 13.75 -7.32
C GLN A 11 1.68 13.40 -8.50
N THR A 12 0.79 12.42 -8.33
CA THR A 12 -0.12 11.94 -9.38
C THR A 12 -1.01 13.02 -10.03
N PRO A 13 -1.42 14.12 -9.37
CA PRO A 13 -2.13 15.20 -10.06
C PRO A 13 -1.31 15.89 -11.15
N MET A 14 0.02 15.93 -11.03
CA MET A 14 0.90 16.60 -12.02
C MET A 14 0.87 15.93 -13.39
N ILE A 15 0.49 14.65 -13.43
CA ILE A 15 0.35 13.86 -14.66
C ILE A 15 -1.11 13.57 -15.03
N GLY A 16 -2.06 14.21 -14.34
CA GLY A 16 -3.49 14.03 -14.59
C GLY A 16 -4.06 12.68 -14.15
N TYR A 17 -3.34 11.89 -13.35
CA TYR A 17 -3.88 10.63 -12.83
C TYR A 17 -4.96 10.89 -11.77
N LEU A 18 -4.73 11.86 -10.89
CA LEU A 18 -5.77 12.43 -10.04
C LEU A 18 -6.18 13.81 -10.58
N PRO A 19 -7.46 14.19 -10.46
CA PRO A 19 -7.93 15.52 -10.85
C PRO A 19 -7.51 16.63 -9.87
N GLY A 20 -6.90 16.28 -8.73
CA GLY A 20 -6.44 17.20 -7.70
C GLY A 20 -5.85 16.47 -6.49
N PRO A 21 -5.35 17.20 -5.47
CA PRO A 21 -4.80 16.59 -4.26
C PRO A 21 -5.84 15.79 -3.47
N MET A 22 -5.43 14.66 -2.90
CA MET A 22 -6.28 13.89 -1.99
C MET A 22 -6.65 14.73 -0.74
N PRO A 23 -7.92 14.71 -0.29
CA PRO A 23 -8.38 15.50 0.86
C PRO A 23 -7.81 15.02 2.20
N TRP A 24 -7.31 13.78 2.25
CA TRP A 24 -6.63 13.19 3.38
C TRP A 24 -5.62 12.15 2.88
N ARG A 25 -4.73 11.73 3.78
CA ARG A 25 -3.54 10.93 3.50
C ARG A 25 -3.63 9.60 4.23
N VAL A 26 -3.62 8.51 3.47
CA VAL A 26 -3.94 7.17 4.02
C VAL A 26 -2.84 6.72 4.97
N CYS A 27 -1.57 6.91 4.59
CA CYS A 27 -0.45 6.49 5.42
C CYS A 27 -0.37 7.32 6.70
N GLU A 28 -0.56 8.64 6.60
CA GLU A 28 -0.62 9.55 7.76
C GLU A 28 -1.75 9.13 8.74
N LYS A 29 -2.95 8.84 8.24
CA LYS A 29 -4.09 8.42 9.08
C LYS A 29 -3.86 7.06 9.76
N LEU A 30 -3.35 6.07 9.03
CA LEU A 30 -3.05 4.75 9.59
C LEU A 30 -1.95 4.83 10.65
N THR A 31 -0.90 5.62 10.40
CA THR A 31 0.19 5.83 11.37
C THR A 31 -0.32 6.50 12.64
N ALA A 32 -1.21 7.49 12.53
CA ALA A 32 -1.84 8.13 13.68
C ALA A 32 -2.70 7.18 14.53
N LEU A 33 -3.22 6.10 13.94
CA LEU A 33 -3.95 5.03 14.63
C LEU A 33 -3.02 3.93 15.19
N GLY A 34 -1.70 4.09 15.07
CA GLY A 34 -0.71 3.15 15.60
C GLY A 34 -0.28 2.05 14.63
N ALA A 35 -0.71 2.09 13.36
CA ALA A 35 -0.22 1.15 12.36
C ALA A 35 1.21 1.47 11.93
N GLN A 36 2.02 0.44 11.69
CA GLN A 36 3.37 0.60 11.13
C GLN A 36 3.38 0.33 9.63
N ILE A 37 3.81 1.32 8.85
CA ILE A 37 3.92 1.24 7.39
C ILE A 37 5.38 0.99 7.03
N THR A 38 5.65 -0.07 6.28
CA THR A 38 7.01 -0.57 6.06
C THR A 38 7.59 -0.19 4.71
N ASN A 39 6.78 0.18 3.72
CA ASN A 39 7.26 0.61 2.41
C ASN A 39 7.31 2.14 2.28
N THR A 40 8.30 2.62 1.52
CA THR A 40 8.43 4.04 1.16
C THR A 40 8.15 4.32 -0.32
N LYS A 41 8.02 3.26 -1.14
CA LYS A 41 7.83 3.33 -2.59
C LYS A 41 6.57 2.57 -3.02
N ALA A 42 6.00 2.97 -4.17
CA ALA A 42 4.97 2.21 -4.87
C ALA A 42 5.62 1.08 -5.69
N ASP A 43 6.17 0.10 -4.99
CA ASP A 43 6.85 -1.06 -5.55
C ASP A 43 5.99 -2.34 -5.44
N ALA A 44 6.60 -3.51 -5.62
CA ALA A 44 5.92 -4.80 -5.60
C ALA A 44 5.88 -5.46 -4.19
N SER A 45 6.26 -4.73 -3.13
CA SER A 45 6.36 -5.27 -1.78
C SER A 45 5.01 -5.79 -1.27
N CYS A 46 5.02 -7.00 -0.72
CA CYS A 46 3.91 -7.58 0.04
C CYS A 46 4.35 -7.79 1.49
N HIS A 47 3.40 -7.81 2.42
CA HIS A 47 3.70 -8.03 3.84
C HIS A 47 2.60 -8.84 4.50
N VAL A 48 2.99 -9.77 5.38
CA VAL A 48 2.07 -10.53 6.24
C VAL A 48 2.36 -10.18 7.68
N ASP A 49 1.33 -9.76 8.40
CA ASP A 49 1.34 -9.62 9.85
C ASP A 49 0.17 -10.43 10.41
N ARG A 50 0.47 -11.58 11.04
CA ARG A 50 -0.53 -12.55 11.51
C ARG A 50 -1.46 -12.95 10.35
N ARG A 51 -2.72 -12.46 10.36
CA ARG A 51 -3.74 -12.71 9.33
C ARG A 51 -3.98 -11.52 8.40
N LEU A 52 -3.23 -10.44 8.57
CA LEU A 52 -3.29 -9.27 7.70
C LEU A 52 -2.25 -9.40 6.58
N ILE A 53 -2.73 -9.51 5.34
CA ILE A 53 -1.91 -9.57 4.13
C ILE A 53 -2.12 -8.27 3.36
N THR A 54 -1.03 -7.59 3.02
CA THR A 54 -1.08 -6.29 2.32
C THR A 54 -0.11 -6.23 1.13
N GLY A 55 -0.40 -5.37 0.15
CA GLY A 55 0.44 -5.09 -1.01
C GLY A 55 0.65 -3.58 -1.18
N ALA A 56 1.85 -3.17 -1.60
CA ALA A 56 2.25 -1.76 -1.68
C ALA A 56 1.63 -0.99 -2.86
N SER A 57 1.33 -1.65 -3.98
CA SER A 57 0.85 -0.98 -5.20
C SER A 57 0.26 -1.98 -6.20
N PRO A 58 -0.28 -1.54 -7.35
CA PRO A 58 -0.67 -2.45 -8.43
C PRO A 58 0.47 -3.38 -8.90
N LYS A 59 1.74 -2.99 -8.74
CA LYS A 59 2.90 -3.86 -9.06
C LYS A 59 2.98 -5.09 -8.15
N ALA A 60 2.36 -5.05 -6.98
CA ALA A 60 2.36 -6.15 -6.02
C ALA A 60 1.32 -7.24 -6.36
N THR A 61 0.37 -6.99 -7.27
CA THR A 61 -0.82 -7.86 -7.51
C THR A 61 -0.48 -9.34 -7.70
N ASN A 62 0.52 -9.65 -8.55
CA ASN A 62 0.92 -11.03 -8.84
C ASN A 62 1.59 -11.72 -7.63
N ALA A 63 2.42 -10.98 -6.88
CA ALA A 63 3.06 -11.50 -5.67
C ALA A 63 2.05 -11.67 -4.52
N PHE A 64 1.13 -10.71 -4.39
CA PHE A 64 0.05 -10.73 -3.40
C PHE A 64 -0.85 -11.95 -3.57
N GLY A 65 -1.28 -12.27 -4.81
CA GLY A 65 -2.14 -13.43 -5.07
C GLY A 65 -1.49 -14.76 -4.68
N ARG A 66 -0.19 -14.93 -4.98
CA ARG A 66 0.56 -16.11 -4.54
C ARG A 66 0.68 -16.17 -3.02
N LEU A 67 1.10 -15.07 -2.40
CA LEU A 67 1.28 -14.97 -0.95
C LEU A 67 -0.03 -15.25 -0.18
N ALA A 68 -1.15 -14.71 -0.65
CA ALA A 68 -2.46 -14.93 -0.05
C ALA A 68 -2.88 -16.41 -0.13
N SER A 69 -2.75 -17.01 -1.32
CA SER A 69 -3.05 -18.44 -1.53
C SER A 69 -2.21 -19.33 -0.61
N GLU A 70 -0.90 -19.08 -0.54
CA GLU A 70 0.01 -19.82 0.34
C GLU A 70 -0.29 -19.62 1.82
N THR A 71 -0.69 -18.42 2.23
CA THR A 71 -0.99 -18.12 3.64
C THR A 71 -2.30 -18.77 4.08
N MET A 72 -3.28 -18.89 3.19
CA MET A 72 -4.60 -19.46 3.50
C MET A 72 -4.63 -21.00 3.50
N LEU A 73 -3.74 -21.63 2.73
CA LEU A 73 -3.69 -23.10 2.60
C LEU A 73 -2.68 -23.77 3.54
N LYS A 74 -1.93 -22.98 4.32
CA LYS A 74 -1.08 -23.44 5.43
C LYS A 74 -1.88 -23.52 6.71
#